data_AF-A0A813E5E5-F1
#
_entry.id   AF-A0A813E5E5-F1
#
_cell.length_a   1.000
_cell.length_b   1.000
_cell.length_c   1.000
_cell.angle_alpha   90.00
_cell.angle_beta   90.00
_cell.angle_gamma   90.00
#
_symmetry.space_group_name_H-M   'P 1'
#
loop_
_entity.id
_entity.type
_entity.pdbx_description
1 polymer ?
#
loop_
_entity_poly.entity_id
_entity_poly.type
_entity_poly.pdbx_seq_one_letter_code
_entity_poly.pdbx_strand_id
1 'polypeptide(L)'
;AFQCTASGDFEGTDPTCAPKNCTALTLGTVFDTSGCLERSFGDPACFVICGEGYELVGSAGSYQCLADGSFSGSEPQCASKTCAGSVPGAPTCSNLGTGETCNVSCAAGYSGTPSVYTCGTNGLIAGTTPSCEAEKCLAPTLPAGLNHTCSGIQLGKKCAVGCLYGLALAAGSSESVFTCAVKASSATVEFAAPPQWPKCEAELCKYGMPSATELDQNCSTIVTGQTCSVGCKLGSAGVSTVYNCGADGVVKGSRPTCQVKMCPSRQLAGVDTSSCLNLTYGRSCQVACADGYEAASGAAAIAIWACSFVDASSSSEAMLLGPSMTCTVKASVAGSNATGNENTAANGTAAEKDQPPPAAQPPPAFSTASPLCSATLLATLLGVGRL
;
A
#
# COMPACT_ATOMS: atom_id res chain seq x y z
N ALA A 1 80.36 14.95 -68.66
CA ALA A 1 81.73 15.26 -68.23
C ALA A 1 82.38 16.06 -69.34
N PHE A 2 82.98 17.22 -69.02
CA PHE A 2 83.65 18.06 -70.00
C PHE A 2 85.10 17.63 -70.15
N GLN A 3 85.57 17.47 -71.39
CA GLN A 3 86.97 17.19 -71.71
C GLN A 3 87.57 18.36 -72.47
N CYS A 4 88.81 18.73 -72.12
CA CYS A 4 89.54 19.78 -72.82
C CYS A 4 90.18 19.17 -74.08
N THR A 5 89.86 19.74 -75.23
CA THR A 5 90.34 19.31 -76.54
C THR A 5 91.73 19.91 -76.83
N ALA A 6 92.44 19.36 -77.82
CA ALA A 6 93.78 19.82 -78.20
C ALA A 6 93.83 21.26 -78.75
N SER A 7 92.68 21.87 -79.12
CA SER A 7 92.57 23.28 -79.50
C SER A 7 92.44 24.24 -78.31
N GLY A 8 92.25 23.72 -77.09
CA GLY A 8 92.01 24.50 -75.88
C GLY A 8 90.53 24.72 -75.53
N ASP A 9 89.60 24.12 -76.29
CA ASP A 9 88.15 24.23 -76.05
C ASP A 9 87.63 23.08 -75.18
N PHE A 10 86.60 23.31 -74.36
CA PHE A 10 85.94 22.28 -73.57
C PHE A 10 84.74 21.69 -74.30
N GLU A 11 84.77 20.40 -74.58
CA GLU A 11 83.64 19.64 -75.14
C GLU A 11 82.97 18.76 -74.09
N GLY A 12 81.66 18.88 -73.96
CA GLY A 12 80.83 18.08 -73.08
C GLY A 12 79.37 18.51 -73.15
N THR A 13 78.46 17.63 -72.74
CA THR A 13 77.06 17.99 -72.54
C THR A 13 76.90 18.54 -71.13
N ASP A 14 76.29 19.73 -71.02
CA ASP A 14 75.88 20.28 -69.73
C ASP A 14 75.04 19.24 -68.97
N PRO A 15 75.31 19.01 -67.67
CA PRO A 15 74.46 18.15 -66.87
C PRO A 15 73.06 18.76 -66.81
N THR A 16 72.04 17.90 -66.98
CA THR A 16 70.65 18.29 -66.79
C THR A 16 70.37 18.33 -65.29
N CYS A 17 70.48 19.53 -64.70
CA CYS A 17 70.14 19.75 -63.30
C CYS A 17 68.65 20.08 -63.20
N ALA A 18 67.88 19.20 -62.54
CA ALA A 18 66.50 19.51 -62.15
C ALA A 18 66.49 20.16 -60.76
N PRO A 19 65.64 21.17 -60.52
CA PRO A 19 65.49 21.76 -59.19
C PRO A 19 64.98 20.69 -58.20
N LYS A 20 65.50 20.73 -56.97
CA LYS A 20 65.10 19.80 -55.91
C LYS A 20 63.71 20.19 -55.40
N ASN A 21 62.80 19.23 -55.34
CA ASN A 21 61.46 19.42 -54.78
C ASN A 21 61.53 19.48 -53.25
N CYS A 22 60.75 20.38 -52.66
CA CYS A 22 60.57 20.43 -51.22
C CYS A 22 59.60 19.35 -50.74
N THR A 23 59.85 18.83 -49.53
CA THR A 23 58.89 17.98 -48.83
C THR A 23 57.65 18.79 -48.46
N ALA A 24 56.45 18.22 -48.61
CA ALA A 24 55.19 18.90 -48.34
C ALA A 24 55.18 19.56 -46.94
N LEU A 25 54.79 20.84 -46.90
CA LEU A 25 54.72 21.62 -45.67
C LEU A 25 53.51 21.22 -44.82
N THR A 26 53.74 20.79 -43.57
CA THR A 26 52.69 20.37 -42.63
C THR A 26 52.76 21.18 -41.33
N LEU A 27 51.74 22.02 -41.06
CA LEU A 27 51.69 22.90 -39.88
C LEU A 27 50.48 22.63 -38.96
N GLY A 28 49.76 21.53 -39.17
CA GLY A 28 48.53 21.20 -38.42
C GLY A 28 47.27 21.81 -39.05
N THR A 29 46.13 21.72 -38.36
CA THR A 29 44.81 22.08 -38.91
C THR A 29 44.45 23.56 -38.79
N VAL A 30 45.24 24.34 -38.04
CA VAL A 30 45.05 25.79 -37.86
C VAL A 30 45.49 26.57 -39.11
N PHE A 31 46.34 25.97 -39.94
CA PHE A 31 46.92 26.59 -41.12
C PHE A 31 46.53 25.84 -42.39
N ASP A 32 46.24 26.59 -43.45
CA ASP A 32 46.04 26.04 -44.79
C ASP A 32 47.34 26.16 -45.59
N THR A 33 47.98 25.02 -45.84
CA THR A 33 49.24 24.91 -46.58
C THR A 33 49.04 24.57 -48.06
N SER A 34 47.80 24.60 -48.57
CA SER A 34 47.47 24.28 -49.98
C SER A 34 48.25 25.14 -50.99
N GLY A 35 48.59 26.39 -50.64
CA GLY A 35 49.42 27.27 -51.45
C GLY A 35 50.90 26.84 -51.61
N CYS A 36 51.37 25.92 -50.76
CA CYS A 36 52.75 25.43 -50.69
C CYS A 36 52.93 23.99 -51.20
N LEU A 37 51.94 23.43 -51.89
CA LEU A 37 52.07 22.12 -52.52
C LEU A 37 53.04 22.16 -53.72
N GLU A 38 53.80 21.07 -53.90
CA GLU A 38 54.66 20.82 -55.07
C GLU A 38 55.70 21.91 -55.40
N ARG A 39 56.28 22.57 -54.39
CA ARG A 39 57.31 23.60 -54.59
C ARG A 39 58.70 23.02 -54.77
N SER A 40 59.52 23.69 -55.57
CA SER A 40 60.91 23.34 -55.88
C SER A 40 61.87 24.48 -55.59
N PHE A 41 63.15 24.18 -55.39
CA PHE A 41 64.18 25.19 -55.20
C PHE A 41 64.23 26.16 -56.39
N GLY A 42 64.14 27.47 -56.11
CA GLY A 42 64.08 28.53 -57.12
C GLY A 42 62.66 29.05 -57.41
N ASP A 43 61.62 28.35 -56.93
CA ASP A 43 60.24 28.85 -57.00
C ASP A 43 60.05 30.10 -56.13
N PRO A 44 59.11 30.99 -56.50
CA PRO A 44 58.71 32.10 -55.63
C PRO A 44 58.17 31.57 -54.29
N ALA A 45 58.28 32.39 -53.25
CA ALA A 45 57.73 32.05 -51.94
C ALA A 45 56.23 31.73 -52.04
N CYS A 46 55.82 30.68 -51.33
CA CYS A 46 54.42 30.31 -51.20
C CYS A 46 53.83 30.91 -49.92
N PHE A 47 52.52 31.15 -49.94
CA PHE A 47 51.81 31.75 -48.83
C PHE A 47 50.94 30.74 -48.10
N VAL A 48 51.02 30.77 -46.77
CA VAL A 48 50.18 30.00 -45.86
C VAL A 48 49.17 30.93 -45.22
N ILE A 49 47.90 30.54 -45.26
CA ILE A 49 46.79 31.28 -44.62
C ILE A 49 46.23 30.47 -43.44
N CYS A 50 45.24 31.02 -42.76
CA CYS A 50 44.54 30.31 -41.69
C CYS A 50 43.56 29.28 -42.27
N GLY A 51 43.51 28.11 -41.63
CA GLY A 51 42.58 27.03 -41.96
C GLY A 51 41.13 27.38 -41.63
N GLU A 52 40.22 26.45 -41.94
CA GLU A 52 38.79 26.63 -41.68
C GLU A 52 38.49 26.88 -40.19
N GLY A 53 37.58 27.81 -39.91
CA GLY A 53 37.25 28.24 -38.55
C GLY A 53 38.26 29.20 -37.91
N TYR A 54 39.32 29.59 -38.63
CA TYR A 54 40.26 30.60 -38.17
C TYR A 54 40.25 31.83 -39.10
N GLU A 55 40.64 32.96 -38.55
CA GLU A 55 40.75 34.24 -39.25
C GLU A 55 42.19 34.76 -39.17
N LEU A 56 42.67 35.27 -40.30
CA LEU A 56 44.01 35.81 -40.42
C LEU A 56 44.11 37.15 -39.72
N VAL A 57 45.06 37.26 -38.80
CA VAL A 57 45.40 38.50 -38.10
C VAL A 57 46.71 39.03 -38.68
N GLY A 58 46.64 40.08 -39.48
CA GLY A 58 47.81 40.67 -40.13
C GLY A 58 48.09 40.04 -41.50
N SER A 59 49.29 39.51 -41.70
CA SER A 59 49.77 39.04 -43.01
C SER A 59 49.86 37.52 -43.08
N ALA A 60 49.70 36.97 -44.29
CA ALA A 60 49.92 35.57 -44.57
C ALA A 60 51.37 35.14 -44.26
N GLY A 61 51.55 33.89 -43.84
CA GLY A 61 52.87 33.32 -43.64
C GLY A 61 53.56 33.14 -44.99
N SER A 62 54.88 33.34 -45.04
CA SER A 62 55.66 33.25 -46.27
C SER A 62 56.73 32.18 -46.10
N TYR A 63 56.76 31.22 -47.03
CA TYR A 63 57.70 30.10 -47.02
C TYR A 63 58.44 29.98 -48.34
N GLN A 64 59.75 29.80 -48.26
CA GLN A 64 60.64 29.60 -49.39
C GLN A 64 61.17 28.15 -49.36
N CYS A 65 61.19 27.50 -50.52
CA CYS A 65 61.85 26.20 -50.68
C CYS A 65 63.36 26.39 -50.79
N LEU A 66 64.12 25.77 -49.87
CA LEU A 66 65.57 25.84 -49.81
C LEU A 66 66.24 24.75 -50.67
N ALA A 67 67.53 24.92 -50.96
CA ALA A 67 68.31 24.00 -51.79
C ALA A 67 68.43 22.59 -51.19
N ASP A 68 68.24 22.47 -49.88
CA ASP A 68 68.23 21.19 -49.17
C ASP A 68 66.90 20.43 -49.27
N GLY A 69 65.87 21.04 -49.88
CA GLY A 69 64.52 20.46 -50.00
C GLY A 69 63.62 20.70 -48.77
N SER A 70 64.03 21.58 -47.85
CA SER A 70 63.20 22.02 -46.72
C SER A 70 62.55 23.38 -46.98
N PHE A 71 61.43 23.65 -46.30
CA PHE A 71 60.81 24.97 -46.29
C PHE A 71 61.38 25.82 -45.16
N SER A 72 61.69 27.09 -45.48
CA SER A 72 62.06 28.11 -44.49
C SER A 72 61.09 29.28 -44.58
N GLY A 73 60.53 29.70 -43.45
CA GLY A 73 59.51 30.73 -43.40
C GLY A 73 58.95 30.92 -42.00
N SER A 74 57.89 31.73 -41.91
CA SER A 74 57.19 32.02 -40.66
C SER A 74 55.69 31.79 -40.80
N GLU A 75 55.08 31.25 -39.75
CA GLU A 75 53.64 31.01 -39.66
C GLU A 75 52.85 32.34 -39.61
N PRO A 76 51.65 32.42 -40.22
CA PRO A 76 50.75 33.55 -40.00
C PRO A 76 50.22 33.56 -38.56
N GLN A 77 49.65 34.69 -38.13
CA GLN A 77 48.88 34.73 -36.89
C GLN A 77 47.40 34.43 -37.18
N CYS A 78 46.86 33.38 -36.55
CA CYS A 78 45.49 32.91 -36.76
C CYS A 78 44.68 33.00 -35.47
N ALA A 79 43.58 33.75 -35.49
CA ALA A 79 42.63 33.81 -34.38
C ALA A 79 41.43 32.89 -34.67
N SER A 80 40.94 32.18 -33.65
CA SER A 80 39.75 31.34 -33.80
C SER A 80 38.52 32.19 -34.05
N LYS A 81 37.71 31.83 -35.05
CA LYS A 81 36.39 32.41 -35.22
C LYS A 81 35.46 31.91 -34.13
N THR A 82 34.60 32.80 -33.68
CA THR A 82 33.54 32.51 -32.72
C THR A 82 32.37 31.82 -33.44
N CYS A 83 31.90 30.71 -32.91
CA CYS A 83 30.72 30.04 -33.45
C CYS A 83 29.46 30.87 -33.21
N ALA A 84 28.59 30.89 -34.22
CA ALA A 84 27.24 31.42 -34.11
C ALA A 84 26.30 30.34 -33.56
N GLY A 85 25.49 30.71 -32.57
CA GLY A 85 24.47 29.83 -31.99
C GLY A 85 24.40 29.93 -30.47
N SER A 86 23.26 29.55 -29.92
CA SER A 86 23.05 29.41 -28.48
C SER A 86 22.55 28.01 -28.18
N VAL A 87 23.05 27.42 -27.10
CA VAL A 87 22.52 26.16 -26.57
C VAL A 87 21.39 26.50 -25.59
N PRO A 88 20.14 26.07 -25.83
CA PRO A 88 19.03 26.37 -24.94
C PRO A 88 19.31 25.90 -23.51
N GLY A 89 19.11 26.79 -22.53
CA GLY A 89 19.36 26.48 -21.12
C GLY A 89 20.83 26.45 -20.70
N ALA A 90 21.78 26.74 -21.60
CA ALA A 90 23.20 26.76 -21.33
C ALA A 90 23.87 28.04 -21.84
N PRO A 91 23.66 29.19 -21.16
CA PRO A 91 24.23 30.47 -21.56
C PRO A 91 25.77 30.46 -21.56
N THR A 92 26.38 29.57 -20.77
CA THR A 92 27.83 29.34 -20.72
C THR A 92 28.43 28.80 -22.01
N CYS A 93 27.62 28.27 -22.92
CA CYS A 93 28.08 27.78 -24.23
C CYS A 93 28.00 28.86 -25.32
N SER A 94 27.78 30.13 -24.95
CA SER A 94 27.77 31.24 -25.89
C SER A 94 29.20 31.68 -26.21
N ASN A 95 29.45 32.07 -27.45
CA ASN A 95 30.73 32.63 -27.92
C ASN A 95 31.95 31.69 -27.84
N LEU A 96 31.75 30.39 -28.08
CA LEU A 96 32.87 29.44 -28.19
C LEU A 96 33.72 29.71 -29.44
N GLY A 97 35.03 29.73 -29.29
CA GLY A 97 35.99 29.74 -30.40
C GLY A 97 36.10 28.36 -31.07
N THR A 98 36.53 28.33 -32.32
CA THR A 98 36.74 27.08 -33.08
C THR A 98 37.62 26.09 -32.31
N GLY A 99 37.10 24.88 -32.10
CA GLY A 99 37.75 23.82 -31.32
C GLY A 99 37.46 23.86 -29.81
N GLU A 100 36.87 24.93 -29.29
CA GLU A 100 36.47 25.01 -27.88
C GLU A 100 35.22 24.16 -27.60
N THR A 101 35.13 23.70 -26.35
CA THR A 101 34.05 22.84 -25.87
C THR A 101 33.36 23.44 -24.65
N CYS A 102 32.06 23.23 -24.55
CA CYS A 102 31.24 23.58 -23.39
C CYS A 102 30.51 22.35 -22.87
N ASN A 103 30.47 22.18 -21.56
CA ASN A 103 29.75 21.09 -20.92
C ASN A 103 28.40 21.58 -20.40
N VAL A 104 27.34 20.84 -20.71
CA VAL A 104 25.95 21.15 -20.35
C VAL A 104 25.43 20.05 -19.45
N SER A 105 25.15 20.42 -18.20
CA SER A 105 24.54 19.55 -17.20
C SER A 105 23.03 19.79 -17.09
N CYS A 106 22.33 18.83 -16.48
CA CYS A 106 20.92 18.99 -16.15
C CYS A 106 20.69 20.16 -15.18
N ALA A 107 19.53 20.81 -15.32
CA ALA A 107 19.11 21.86 -14.41
C ALA A 107 18.87 21.32 -12.98
N ALA A 108 18.85 22.20 -11.98
CA ALA A 108 18.58 21.81 -10.60
C ALA A 108 17.26 21.02 -10.48
N GLY A 109 17.32 19.88 -9.80
CA GLY A 109 16.22 18.93 -9.65
C GLY A 109 15.97 18.00 -10.84
N TYR A 110 16.91 17.94 -11.78
CA TYR A 110 16.99 16.92 -12.81
C TYR A 110 18.34 16.22 -12.72
N SER A 111 18.34 14.91 -12.97
CA SER A 111 19.53 14.07 -12.98
C SER A 111 19.71 13.43 -14.35
N GLY A 112 20.96 13.23 -14.79
CA GLY A 112 21.24 12.72 -16.11
C GLY A 112 22.72 12.79 -16.46
N THR A 113 23.06 12.27 -17.63
CA THR A 113 24.41 12.36 -18.18
C THR A 113 24.63 13.74 -18.81
N PRO A 114 25.68 14.48 -18.43
CA PRO A 114 26.01 15.74 -19.05
C PRO A 114 26.45 15.54 -20.51
N SER A 115 26.24 16.55 -21.34
CA SER A 115 26.60 16.55 -22.75
C SER A 115 27.64 17.61 -23.07
N VAL A 116 28.56 17.27 -23.98
CA VAL A 116 29.55 18.21 -24.48
C VAL A 116 29.12 18.77 -25.84
N TYR A 117 29.18 20.09 -25.96
CA TYR A 117 29.02 20.83 -27.20
C TYR A 117 30.38 21.37 -27.65
N THR A 118 30.65 21.33 -28.95
CA THR A 118 31.92 21.74 -29.55
C THR A 118 31.67 22.75 -30.66
N CYS A 119 32.48 23.79 -30.72
CA CYS A 119 32.47 24.73 -31.84
C CYS A 119 33.24 24.14 -33.02
N GLY A 120 32.52 23.84 -34.10
CA GLY A 120 33.08 23.31 -35.33
C GLY A 120 33.76 24.37 -36.20
N THR A 121 34.59 23.93 -37.14
CA THR A 121 35.28 24.81 -38.11
C THR A 121 34.33 25.54 -39.06
N ASN A 122 33.09 25.06 -39.20
CA ASN A 122 32.01 25.70 -39.94
C ASN A 122 31.37 26.89 -39.19
N GLY A 123 31.87 27.23 -37.99
CA GLY A 123 31.31 28.32 -37.18
C GLY A 123 29.98 27.98 -36.52
N LEU A 124 29.61 26.69 -36.42
CA LEU A 124 28.40 26.22 -35.74
C LEU A 124 28.76 25.37 -34.52
N ILE A 125 27.96 25.50 -33.47
CA ILE A 125 28.07 24.67 -32.28
C ILE A 125 27.36 23.33 -32.55
N ALA A 126 28.09 22.22 -32.41
CA ALA A 126 27.59 20.87 -32.58
C ALA A 126 27.62 20.12 -31.24
N GLY A 127 26.59 19.32 -30.97
CA GLY A 127 26.48 18.51 -29.75
C GLY A 127 25.09 17.89 -29.63
N THR A 128 24.86 17.14 -28.56
CA THR A 128 23.57 16.50 -28.29
C THR A 128 22.99 17.00 -26.98
N THR A 129 21.69 17.20 -26.92
CA THR A 129 21.01 17.63 -25.69
C THR A 129 21.13 16.52 -24.63
N PRO A 130 21.50 16.85 -23.37
CA PRO A 130 21.60 15.84 -22.33
C PRO A 130 20.24 15.21 -22.03
N SER A 131 20.23 13.91 -21.76
CA SER A 131 19.03 13.21 -21.31
C SER A 131 18.86 13.44 -19.81
N CYS A 132 17.92 14.31 -19.45
CA CYS A 132 17.64 14.69 -18.07
C CYS A 132 16.30 14.12 -17.59
N GLU A 133 16.31 13.39 -16.48
CA GLU A 133 15.11 12.90 -15.81
C GLU A 133 14.85 13.71 -14.53
N ALA A 134 13.58 14.05 -14.29
CA ALA A 134 13.17 14.74 -13.07
C ALA A 134 13.49 13.90 -11.83
N GLU A 135 14.17 14.50 -10.87
CA GLU A 135 14.46 13.85 -9.59
C GLU A 135 13.18 13.62 -8.79
N LYS A 136 13.26 12.66 -7.86
CA LYS A 136 12.14 12.27 -6.99
C LYS A 136 12.35 12.83 -5.60
N CYS A 137 11.28 13.39 -5.02
CA CYS A 137 11.29 13.77 -3.62
C CYS A 137 11.34 12.52 -2.72
N LEU A 138 12.12 12.62 -1.65
CA LEU A 138 12.07 11.65 -0.57
C LEU A 138 10.74 11.77 0.18
N ALA A 139 10.08 10.64 0.45
CA ALA A 139 8.84 10.61 1.21
C ALA A 139 9.03 11.25 2.60
N PRO A 140 8.08 12.09 3.06
CA PRO A 140 8.19 12.77 4.34
C PRO A 140 7.98 11.80 5.51
N THR A 141 8.71 12.00 6.61
CA THR A 141 8.45 11.30 7.87
C THR A 141 7.20 11.88 8.52
N LEU A 142 6.20 11.03 8.79
CA LEU A 142 4.91 11.47 9.35
C LEU A 142 4.83 11.32 10.88
N PRO A 143 4.11 12.23 11.56
CA PRO A 143 3.60 11.98 12.91
C PRO A 143 2.64 10.78 12.98
N ALA A 144 2.42 10.25 14.19
CA ALA A 144 1.46 9.18 14.41
C ALA A 144 0.03 9.58 14.01
N GLY A 145 -0.72 8.63 13.44
CA GLY A 145 -2.11 8.84 13.02
C GLY A 145 -2.29 9.43 11.61
N LEU A 146 -1.20 9.67 10.87
CA LEU A 146 -1.24 10.16 9.50
C LEU A 146 -0.80 9.11 8.47
N ASN A 147 -1.20 9.32 7.22
CA ASN A 147 -0.78 8.53 6.06
C ASN A 147 -0.53 9.44 4.85
N HIS A 148 0.25 8.97 3.86
CA HIS A 148 0.58 9.77 2.67
C HIS A 148 0.59 8.97 1.37
N THR A 149 0.48 9.68 0.26
CA THR A 149 0.72 9.16 -1.10
C THR A 149 2.04 9.65 -1.72
N CYS A 150 2.97 10.14 -0.89
CA CYS A 150 4.18 10.85 -1.29
C CYS A 150 5.38 9.97 -1.70
N SER A 151 5.15 8.70 -2.05
CA SER A 151 6.22 7.78 -2.45
C SER A 151 6.53 7.92 -3.95
N GLY A 152 7.78 8.21 -4.29
CA GLY A 152 8.25 8.23 -5.69
C GLY A 152 7.75 9.40 -6.53
N ILE A 153 7.37 10.51 -5.89
CA ILE A 153 6.84 11.70 -6.56
C ILE A 153 7.96 12.49 -7.24
N GLN A 154 7.81 12.74 -8.54
CA GLN A 154 8.76 13.53 -9.33
C GLN A 154 8.60 15.05 -9.10
N LEU A 155 9.66 15.80 -9.38
CA LEU A 155 9.67 17.26 -9.34
C LEU A 155 8.44 17.87 -10.07
N GLY A 156 7.79 18.83 -9.43
CA GLY A 156 6.60 19.52 -9.92
C GLY A 156 5.28 18.78 -9.71
N LYS A 157 5.31 17.51 -9.28
CA LYS A 157 4.11 16.73 -8.95
C LYS A 157 3.70 16.93 -7.48
N LYS A 158 2.45 16.57 -7.19
CA LYS A 158 1.82 16.75 -5.87
C LYS A 158 1.45 15.41 -5.26
N CYS A 159 1.46 15.34 -3.94
CA CYS A 159 0.92 14.23 -3.17
C CYS A 159 0.09 14.77 -2.00
N ALA A 160 -0.70 13.88 -1.39
CA ALA A 160 -1.55 14.21 -0.26
C ALA A 160 -1.06 13.49 1.00
N VAL A 161 -1.18 14.18 2.12
CA VAL A 161 -1.08 13.65 3.47
C VAL A 161 -2.43 13.82 4.13
N GLY A 162 -2.96 12.71 4.62
CA GLY A 162 -4.27 12.65 5.27
C GLY A 162 -4.20 11.79 6.53
N CYS A 163 -5.38 11.45 7.04
CA CYS A 163 -5.50 10.60 8.21
C CYS A 163 -5.22 9.13 7.88
N LEU A 164 -4.66 8.42 8.85
CA LEU A 164 -4.53 6.97 8.78
C LEU A 164 -5.93 6.32 8.76
N TYR A 165 -6.03 5.11 8.22
CA TYR A 165 -7.27 4.36 8.19
C TYR A 165 -7.92 4.26 9.58
N GLY A 166 -9.24 4.45 9.64
CA GLY A 166 -10.01 4.45 10.89
C GLY A 166 -10.02 5.79 11.64
N LEU A 167 -9.35 6.81 11.13
CA LEU A 167 -9.47 8.19 11.58
C LEU A 167 -10.07 9.06 10.48
N ALA A 168 -10.78 10.12 10.89
CA ALA A 168 -11.29 11.16 10.01
C ALA A 168 -10.64 12.50 10.32
N LEU A 169 -10.71 13.43 9.36
CA LEU A 169 -10.29 14.80 9.58
C LEU A 169 -11.15 15.44 10.67
N ALA A 170 -10.49 16.00 11.68
CA ALA A 170 -11.15 16.79 12.71
C ALA A 170 -11.89 17.98 12.09
N ALA A 171 -12.95 18.44 12.74
CA ALA A 171 -13.73 19.59 12.26
C ALA A 171 -12.82 20.82 12.07
N GLY A 172 -12.85 21.40 10.86
CA GLY A 172 -12.00 22.53 10.48
C GLY A 172 -10.57 22.16 10.06
N SER A 173 -10.21 20.87 10.01
CA SER A 173 -8.97 20.39 9.40
C SER A 173 -9.19 19.96 7.95
N SER A 174 -8.10 19.92 7.18
CA SER A 174 -8.11 19.53 5.77
C SER A 174 -6.86 18.71 5.43
N GLU A 175 -6.96 17.89 4.39
CA GLU A 175 -5.80 17.17 3.87
C GLU A 175 -4.70 18.14 3.45
N SER A 176 -3.47 17.74 3.71
CA SER A 176 -2.29 18.52 3.39
C SER A 176 -1.74 18.11 2.03
N VAL A 177 -1.63 19.05 1.10
CA VAL A 177 -1.08 18.81 -0.23
C VAL A 177 0.36 19.30 -0.29
N PHE A 178 1.28 18.37 -0.52
CA PHE A 178 2.70 18.65 -0.66
C PHE A 178 3.05 18.73 -2.15
N THR A 179 3.87 19.71 -2.52
CA THR A 179 4.39 19.84 -3.88
C THR A 179 5.89 19.54 -3.87
N CYS A 180 6.32 18.62 -4.72
CA CYS A 180 7.73 18.30 -4.87
C CYS A 180 8.43 19.45 -5.63
N ALA A 181 9.38 20.12 -5.00
CA ALA A 181 9.99 21.33 -5.52
C ALA A 181 11.50 21.39 -5.24
N VAL A 182 12.21 22.25 -5.97
CA VAL A 182 13.62 22.55 -5.67
C VAL A 182 13.69 23.52 -4.51
N LYS A 183 14.44 23.17 -3.46
CA LYS A 183 14.69 24.07 -2.33
C LYS A 183 15.66 25.16 -2.73
N ALA A 184 15.22 26.41 -2.65
CA ALA A 184 16.04 27.57 -3.01
C ALA A 184 17.38 27.65 -2.25
N SER A 185 17.45 27.12 -1.02
CA SER A 185 18.65 27.21 -0.19
C SER A 185 19.71 26.12 -0.42
N SER A 186 19.37 25.01 -1.08
CA SER A 186 20.30 23.88 -1.25
C SER A 186 20.29 23.26 -2.65
N ALA A 187 19.44 23.75 -3.56
CA ALA A 187 19.24 23.20 -4.90
C ALA A 187 18.85 21.71 -4.92
N THR A 188 18.46 21.13 -3.79
CA THR A 188 17.97 19.76 -3.67
C THR A 188 16.46 19.68 -3.88
N VAL A 189 15.96 18.52 -4.28
CA VAL A 189 14.53 18.26 -4.46
C VAL A 189 13.92 17.73 -3.17
N GLU A 190 12.97 18.48 -2.61
CA GLU A 190 12.23 18.11 -1.40
C GLU A 190 10.79 18.61 -1.47
N PHE A 191 9.93 18.07 -0.61
CA PHE A 191 8.56 18.55 -0.55
C PHE A 191 8.49 19.91 0.16
N ALA A 192 7.85 20.89 -0.49
CA ALA A 192 7.45 22.12 0.17
C ALA A 192 6.39 21.77 1.24
N ALA A 193 6.75 21.91 2.51
CA ALA A 193 5.86 21.57 3.62
C ALA A 193 4.60 22.46 3.60
N PRO A 194 3.40 21.92 3.88
CA PRO A 194 2.24 22.72 4.21
C PRO A 194 2.42 23.33 5.60
N PRO A 195 1.79 24.49 5.87
CA PRO A 195 2.00 25.23 7.11
C PRO A 195 1.52 24.50 8.38
N GLN A 196 0.79 23.38 8.28
CA GLN A 196 0.31 22.58 9.41
C GLN A 196 -0.06 21.15 8.99
N TRP A 197 0.15 20.18 9.88
CA TRP A 197 -0.31 18.80 9.70
C TRP A 197 -1.84 18.69 9.86
N PRO A 198 -2.51 17.79 9.11
CA PRO A 198 -3.93 17.51 9.32
C PRO A 198 -4.15 16.97 10.74
N LYS A 199 -5.25 17.38 11.37
CA LYS A 199 -5.70 16.86 12.66
C LYS A 199 -6.67 15.72 12.40
N CYS A 200 -6.44 14.60 13.06
CA CYS A 200 -7.21 13.38 12.86
C CYS A 200 -7.86 12.93 14.17
N GLU A 201 -9.13 12.56 14.10
CA GLU A 201 -9.93 12.07 15.22
C GLU A 201 -10.44 10.65 14.91
N ALA A 202 -10.53 9.82 15.94
CA ALA A 202 -10.92 8.42 15.76
C ALA A 202 -12.43 8.33 15.47
N GLU A 203 -12.77 7.55 14.44
CA GLU A 203 -14.16 7.34 14.02
C GLU A 203 -14.85 6.24 14.83
N LEU A 204 -16.19 6.34 14.96
CA LEU A 204 -17.00 5.33 15.61
C LEU A 204 -17.05 4.02 14.81
N CYS A 205 -16.87 2.89 15.49
CA CYS A 205 -17.15 1.61 14.86
C CYS A 205 -18.66 1.40 14.70
N LYS A 206 -19.11 1.21 13.46
CA LYS A 206 -20.52 1.00 13.12
C LYS A 206 -20.86 -0.46 12.82
N TYR A 207 -19.87 -1.25 12.42
CA TYR A 207 -20.08 -2.59 11.89
C TYR A 207 -19.55 -3.66 12.85
N GLY A 208 -20.02 -4.90 12.69
CA GLY A 208 -19.56 -6.03 13.53
C GLY A 208 -20.03 -5.97 14.98
N MET A 209 -21.05 -5.15 15.30
CA MET A 209 -21.60 -5.08 16.65
C MET A 209 -22.10 -6.47 17.10
N PRO A 210 -21.67 -6.96 18.27
CA PRO A 210 -22.14 -8.23 18.81
C PRO A 210 -23.59 -8.06 19.23
N SER A 211 -24.53 -8.70 18.52
CA SER A 211 -25.95 -8.68 18.84
C SER A 211 -26.50 -10.09 18.95
N ALA A 212 -26.93 -10.46 20.15
CA ALA A 212 -27.68 -11.68 20.43
C ALA A 212 -28.53 -11.48 21.69
N THR A 213 -29.66 -12.17 21.77
CA THR A 213 -30.65 -12.04 22.87
C THR A 213 -30.07 -12.31 24.26
N GLU A 214 -28.97 -13.07 24.32
CA GLU A 214 -28.32 -13.57 25.54
C GLU A 214 -27.11 -12.75 26.00
N LEU A 215 -26.74 -11.70 25.25
CA LEU A 215 -25.54 -10.90 25.51
C LEU A 215 -25.90 -9.52 26.10
N ASP A 216 -24.95 -9.00 26.87
CA ASP A 216 -24.91 -7.62 27.34
C ASP A 216 -23.59 -6.99 26.90
N GLN A 217 -23.64 -5.82 26.26
CA GLN A 217 -22.48 -5.21 25.62
C GLN A 217 -22.49 -3.69 25.67
N ASN A 218 -21.29 -3.10 25.76
CA ASN A 218 -21.09 -1.64 25.76
C ASN A 218 -20.31 -1.14 24.52
N CYS A 219 -20.46 -1.83 23.39
CA CYS A 219 -19.69 -1.57 22.16
C CYS A 219 -20.25 -0.45 21.25
N SER A 220 -21.34 0.21 21.62
CA SER A 220 -22.03 1.16 20.75
C SER A 220 -21.34 2.52 20.61
N THR A 221 -20.44 2.87 21.53
CA THR A 221 -19.80 4.19 21.59
C THR A 221 -18.28 4.13 21.40
N ILE A 222 -17.72 2.97 21.06
CA ILE A 222 -16.27 2.82 20.91
C ILE A 222 -15.81 3.36 19.55
N VAL A 223 -14.66 4.03 19.57
CA VAL A 223 -13.97 4.53 18.37
C VAL A 223 -12.75 3.68 18.02
N THR A 224 -12.16 3.88 16.84
CA THR A 224 -10.98 3.13 16.37
C THR A 224 -9.89 3.06 17.43
N GLY A 225 -9.41 1.85 17.71
CA GLY A 225 -8.37 1.58 18.71
C GLY A 225 -8.88 1.42 20.14
N GLN A 226 -10.17 1.68 20.42
CA GLN A 226 -10.78 1.39 21.72
C GLN A 226 -11.32 -0.05 21.79
N THR A 227 -11.58 -0.47 23.02
CA THR A 227 -12.10 -1.80 23.34
C THR A 227 -13.42 -1.73 24.10
N CYS A 228 -14.30 -2.70 23.89
CA CYS A 228 -15.53 -2.89 24.66
C CYS A 228 -15.57 -4.28 25.29
N SER A 229 -16.45 -4.45 26.27
CA SER A 229 -16.73 -5.73 26.91
C SER A 229 -18.06 -6.29 26.44
N VAL A 230 -18.06 -7.58 26.15
CA VAL A 230 -19.26 -8.35 25.82
C VAL A 230 -19.38 -9.45 26.85
N GLY A 231 -20.45 -9.39 27.64
CA GLY A 231 -20.76 -10.33 28.70
C GLY A 231 -22.08 -11.05 28.46
N CYS A 232 -22.44 -11.90 29.42
CA CYS A 232 -23.73 -12.57 29.42
C CYS A 232 -24.80 -11.69 30.06
N LYS A 233 -25.97 -11.66 29.44
CA LYS A 233 -27.14 -10.96 29.96
C LYS A 233 -27.58 -11.54 31.30
N LEU A 234 -28.27 -10.72 32.10
CA LEU A 234 -28.86 -11.12 33.38
C LEU A 234 -29.63 -12.45 33.26
N GLY A 235 -29.34 -13.39 34.16
CA GLY A 235 -29.91 -14.74 34.13
C GLY A 235 -29.04 -15.80 33.47
N SER A 236 -27.91 -15.42 32.88
CA SER A 236 -26.90 -16.34 32.36
C SER A 236 -25.54 -16.12 33.05
N ALA A 237 -24.71 -17.16 33.08
CA ALA A 237 -23.35 -17.13 33.60
C ALA A 237 -22.35 -17.47 32.49
N GLY A 238 -21.23 -16.78 32.47
CA GLY A 238 -20.15 -16.97 31.51
C GLY A 238 -19.05 -15.94 31.70
N VAL A 239 -17.92 -16.14 31.02
CA VAL A 239 -16.77 -15.22 31.07
C VAL A 239 -16.94 -14.16 30.00
N SER A 240 -16.90 -12.87 30.40
CA SER A 240 -16.95 -11.76 29.45
C SER A 240 -15.69 -11.73 28.58
N THR A 241 -15.88 -11.37 27.32
CA THR A 241 -14.82 -11.29 26.30
C THR A 241 -14.62 -9.84 25.86
N VAL A 242 -13.40 -9.50 25.47
CA VAL A 242 -13.05 -8.16 24.97
C VAL A 242 -13.13 -8.12 23.45
N TYR A 243 -13.76 -7.08 22.93
CA TYR A 243 -13.82 -6.77 21.50
C TYR A 243 -13.07 -5.46 21.24
N ASN A 244 -12.44 -5.35 20.06
CA ASN A 244 -11.62 -4.22 19.66
C ASN A 244 -12.26 -3.54 18.44
N CYS A 245 -12.28 -2.21 18.41
CA CYS A 245 -12.68 -1.45 17.23
C CYS A 245 -11.50 -1.31 16.26
N GLY A 246 -11.61 -1.96 15.11
CA GLY A 246 -10.59 -1.93 14.06
C GLY A 246 -10.63 -0.66 13.21
N ALA A 247 -9.53 -0.38 12.52
CA ALA A 247 -9.40 0.74 11.59
C ALA A 247 -10.36 0.65 10.37
N ASP A 248 -10.96 -0.51 10.14
CA ASP A 248 -12.01 -0.75 9.14
C ASP A 248 -13.41 -0.36 9.65
N GLY A 249 -13.53 0.19 10.87
CA GLY A 249 -14.81 0.52 11.49
C GLY A 249 -15.61 -0.71 11.94
N VAL A 250 -14.95 -1.86 12.05
CA VAL A 250 -15.54 -3.14 12.45
C VAL A 250 -15.10 -3.51 13.86
N VAL A 251 -16.07 -3.82 14.73
CA VAL A 251 -15.82 -4.38 16.06
C VAL A 251 -15.47 -5.87 15.92
N LYS A 252 -14.29 -6.27 16.37
CA LYS A 252 -13.76 -7.64 16.25
C LYS A 252 -13.48 -8.26 17.62
N GLY A 253 -13.94 -9.49 17.82
CA GLY A 253 -13.75 -10.25 19.05
C GLY A 253 -14.41 -11.62 18.96
N SER A 254 -14.34 -12.38 20.05
CA SER A 254 -14.93 -13.72 20.15
C SER A 254 -16.13 -13.69 21.07
N ARG A 255 -17.24 -14.33 20.68
CA ARG A 255 -18.48 -14.33 21.47
C ARG A 255 -18.28 -15.10 22.78
N PRO A 256 -18.72 -14.57 23.94
CA PRO A 256 -18.60 -15.29 25.20
C PRO A 256 -19.57 -16.49 25.20
N THR A 257 -19.18 -17.56 25.88
CA THR A 257 -20.08 -18.71 26.09
C THR A 257 -20.96 -18.44 27.31
N CYS A 258 -22.27 -18.31 27.08
CA CYS A 258 -23.25 -18.01 28.11
C CYS A 258 -24.13 -19.23 28.38
N GLN A 259 -24.19 -19.65 29.63
CA GLN A 259 -25.05 -20.73 30.11
C GLN A 259 -26.15 -20.14 30.98
N VAL A 260 -27.41 -20.44 30.68
CA VAL A 260 -28.55 -19.94 31.47
C VAL A 260 -28.48 -20.52 32.89
N LYS A 261 -28.62 -19.68 33.90
CA LYS A 261 -28.62 -20.11 35.30
C LYS A 261 -29.84 -20.99 35.58
N MET A 262 -29.64 -22.02 36.40
CA MET A 262 -30.70 -22.89 36.91
C MET A 262 -31.08 -22.47 38.32
N CYS A 263 -32.36 -22.60 38.66
CA CYS A 263 -32.80 -22.42 40.04
C CYS A 263 -32.64 -23.73 40.84
N PRO A 264 -32.22 -23.65 42.12
CA PRO A 264 -32.18 -24.81 42.98
C PRO A 264 -33.59 -25.36 43.19
N SER A 265 -33.72 -26.68 43.19
CA SER A 265 -34.98 -27.34 43.54
C SER A 265 -35.35 -27.03 44.99
N ARG A 266 -36.61 -26.65 45.23
CA ARG A 266 -37.16 -26.44 46.57
C ARG A 266 -38.06 -27.63 46.93
N GLN A 267 -37.75 -28.32 48.03
CA GLN A 267 -38.60 -29.39 48.56
C GLN A 267 -39.45 -28.84 49.72
N LEU A 268 -40.78 -28.98 49.63
CA LEU A 268 -41.71 -28.60 50.69
C LEU A 268 -42.59 -29.81 51.04
N ALA A 269 -42.82 -30.03 52.33
CA ALA A 269 -43.65 -31.14 52.80
C ALA A 269 -45.10 -30.98 52.29
N GLY A 270 -45.62 -32.03 51.65
CA GLY A 270 -47.00 -32.06 51.13
C GLY A 270 -47.24 -31.28 49.83
N VAL A 271 -46.20 -30.74 49.19
CA VAL A 271 -46.29 -30.01 47.90
C VAL A 271 -45.53 -30.77 46.82
N ASP A 272 -46.19 -31.03 45.69
CA ASP A 272 -45.55 -31.56 44.49
C ASP A 272 -44.80 -30.45 43.74
N THR A 273 -43.48 -30.63 43.63
CA THR A 273 -42.54 -29.72 42.96
C THR A 273 -41.84 -30.37 41.77
N SER A 274 -42.31 -31.53 41.33
CA SER A 274 -41.73 -32.30 40.21
C SER A 274 -41.63 -31.47 38.92
N SER A 275 -42.60 -30.60 38.66
CA SER A 275 -42.62 -29.69 37.49
C SER A 275 -41.57 -28.57 37.54
N CYS A 276 -40.94 -28.34 38.70
CA CYS A 276 -39.94 -27.28 38.92
C CYS A 276 -38.50 -27.80 38.84
N LEU A 277 -38.30 -29.09 38.55
CA LEU A 277 -36.97 -29.68 38.39
C LEU A 277 -36.26 -29.09 37.15
N ASN A 278 -34.98 -28.74 37.30
CA ASN A 278 -34.14 -28.16 36.23
C ASN A 278 -34.72 -26.88 35.59
N LEU A 279 -35.51 -26.10 36.34
CA LEU A 279 -36.09 -24.85 35.84
C LEU A 279 -35.00 -23.79 35.60
N THR A 280 -34.92 -23.28 34.38
CA THR A 280 -33.97 -22.24 33.97
C THR A 280 -34.51 -20.84 34.22
N TYR A 281 -33.61 -19.87 34.38
CA TYR A 281 -33.95 -18.46 34.62
C TYR A 281 -34.96 -17.92 33.60
N GLY A 282 -35.98 -17.20 34.10
CA GLY A 282 -37.05 -16.62 33.29
C GLY A 282 -38.18 -17.61 32.92
N ARG A 283 -38.08 -18.88 33.31
CA ARG A 283 -39.17 -19.88 33.18
C ARG A 283 -39.99 -19.97 34.47
N SER A 284 -41.21 -20.49 34.33
CA SER A 284 -42.13 -20.76 35.43
C SER A 284 -42.54 -22.23 35.45
N CYS A 285 -42.88 -22.71 36.64
CA CYS A 285 -43.42 -24.04 36.90
C CYS A 285 -44.69 -23.94 37.76
N GLN A 286 -45.47 -25.02 37.79
CA GLN A 286 -46.72 -25.10 38.54
C GLN A 286 -46.58 -26.09 39.68
N VAL A 287 -46.86 -25.64 40.90
CA VAL A 287 -46.85 -26.50 42.10
C VAL A 287 -48.28 -26.72 42.60
N ALA A 288 -48.53 -27.89 43.18
CA ALA A 288 -49.83 -28.29 43.73
C ALA A 288 -49.61 -29.12 45.01
N CYS A 289 -50.68 -29.37 45.79
CA CYS A 289 -50.57 -30.32 46.90
C CYS A 289 -50.30 -31.75 46.38
N ALA A 290 -49.35 -32.43 47.01
CA ALA A 290 -48.99 -33.80 46.67
C ALA A 290 -50.15 -34.77 46.97
N ASP A 291 -50.09 -35.97 46.39
CA ASP A 291 -51.10 -37.00 46.65
C ASP A 291 -51.24 -37.29 48.15
N GLY A 292 -52.48 -37.38 48.62
CA GLY A 292 -52.80 -37.51 50.06
C GLY A 292 -52.88 -36.18 50.83
N TYR A 293 -52.59 -35.05 50.20
CA TYR A 293 -52.72 -33.71 50.79
C TYR A 293 -53.80 -32.87 50.07
N GLU A 294 -54.40 -31.92 50.79
CA GLU A 294 -55.34 -30.92 50.30
C GLU A 294 -54.92 -29.52 50.77
N ALA A 295 -55.33 -28.48 50.05
CA ALA A 295 -55.01 -27.11 50.43
C ALA A 295 -55.69 -26.74 51.76
N ALA A 296 -54.94 -26.13 52.68
CA ALA A 296 -55.50 -25.61 53.92
C ALA A 296 -56.63 -24.59 53.61
N SER A 297 -57.60 -24.45 54.52
CA SER A 297 -58.74 -23.53 54.33
C SER A 297 -58.28 -22.10 54.01
N GLY A 298 -58.59 -21.61 52.81
CA GLY A 298 -58.18 -20.28 52.34
C GLY A 298 -56.83 -20.23 51.63
N ALA A 299 -56.11 -21.36 51.50
CA ALA A 299 -54.89 -21.48 50.70
C ALA A 299 -55.22 -21.88 49.26
N ALA A 300 -54.34 -21.50 48.32
CA ALA A 300 -54.48 -21.89 46.91
C ALA A 300 -54.17 -23.40 46.74
N ALA A 301 -54.97 -24.09 45.93
CA ALA A 301 -54.72 -25.51 45.58
C ALA A 301 -53.60 -25.68 44.55
N ILE A 302 -53.29 -24.62 43.81
CA ILE A 302 -52.28 -24.55 42.76
C ILE A 302 -51.59 -23.19 42.85
N ALA A 303 -50.27 -23.16 42.69
CA ALA A 303 -49.49 -21.93 42.57
C ALA A 303 -48.50 -21.99 41.40
N ILE A 304 -48.12 -20.83 40.86
CA ILE A 304 -47.08 -20.69 39.85
C ILE A 304 -45.83 -20.12 40.53
N TRP A 305 -44.71 -20.81 40.37
CA TRP A 305 -43.39 -20.32 40.80
C TRP A 305 -42.56 -19.97 39.57
N ALA A 306 -41.74 -18.94 39.67
CA ALA A 306 -40.84 -18.47 38.62
C ALA A 306 -39.39 -18.55 39.07
N CYS A 307 -38.49 -18.91 38.17
CA CYS A 307 -37.05 -18.85 38.40
C CYS A 307 -36.55 -17.42 38.11
N SER A 308 -36.25 -16.65 39.17
CA SER A 308 -35.87 -15.24 39.08
C SER A 308 -34.93 -14.83 40.23
N PHE A 309 -34.34 -13.64 40.16
CA PHE A 309 -33.57 -13.05 41.27
C PHE A 309 -34.51 -12.48 42.33
N VAL A 310 -34.11 -12.57 43.60
CA VAL A 310 -34.85 -12.03 44.76
C VAL A 310 -34.89 -10.49 44.70
N ASP A 311 -33.82 -9.91 44.17
CA ASP A 311 -33.58 -8.50 44.01
C ASP A 311 -32.92 -8.26 42.64
N ALA A 312 -33.48 -7.33 41.85
CA ALA A 312 -33.04 -7.08 40.47
C ALA A 312 -31.58 -6.59 40.34
N SER A 313 -30.94 -6.26 41.45
CA SER A 313 -29.55 -5.83 41.57
C SER A 313 -28.56 -6.96 41.93
N SER A 314 -29.04 -8.12 42.41
CA SER A 314 -28.19 -9.24 42.77
C SER A 314 -28.13 -10.24 41.61
N SER A 315 -27.01 -10.28 40.89
CA SER A 315 -26.81 -11.20 39.77
C SER A 315 -26.20 -12.53 40.20
N SER A 316 -26.04 -12.79 41.51
CA SER A 316 -25.25 -13.91 42.02
C SER A 316 -25.99 -15.25 41.88
N GLU A 317 -27.24 -15.38 42.34
CA GLU A 317 -27.96 -16.67 42.38
C GLU A 317 -29.45 -16.53 42.05
N ALA A 318 -29.94 -17.36 41.12
CA ALA A 318 -31.37 -17.41 40.76
C ALA A 318 -32.14 -18.33 41.71
N MET A 319 -33.35 -17.95 42.13
CA MET A 319 -34.19 -18.71 43.06
C MET A 319 -35.59 -18.97 42.53
N LEU A 320 -36.22 -20.04 43.01
CA LEU A 320 -37.65 -20.28 42.81
C LEU A 320 -38.46 -19.34 43.72
N LEU A 321 -39.18 -18.42 43.08
CA LEU A 321 -40.01 -17.41 43.73
C LEU A 321 -41.48 -17.61 43.37
N GLY A 322 -42.35 -17.52 44.37
CA GLY A 322 -43.80 -17.58 44.18
C GLY A 322 -44.53 -17.58 45.52
N PRO A 323 -45.87 -17.59 45.51
CA PRO A 323 -46.65 -17.57 46.74
C PRO A 323 -46.41 -18.84 47.57
N SER A 324 -46.50 -18.70 48.88
CA SER A 324 -46.42 -19.83 49.81
C SER A 324 -47.62 -20.76 49.63
N MET A 325 -47.37 -22.07 49.75
CA MET A 325 -48.38 -23.13 49.66
C MET A 325 -48.43 -23.85 51.00
N THR A 326 -49.63 -24.06 51.52
CA THR A 326 -49.87 -24.82 52.76
C THR A 326 -50.81 -25.97 52.46
N CYS A 327 -50.26 -27.19 52.47
CA CYS A 327 -50.99 -28.42 52.19
C CYS A 327 -51.11 -29.26 53.47
N THR A 328 -52.33 -29.68 53.81
CA THR A 328 -52.65 -30.51 54.97
C THR A 328 -53.04 -31.92 54.52
N VAL A 329 -52.80 -32.93 55.36
CA VAL A 329 -53.17 -34.31 55.03
C VAL A 329 -54.69 -34.40 54.88
N LYS A 330 -55.17 -35.02 53.79
CA LYS A 330 -56.60 -35.28 53.59
C LYS A 330 -57.11 -36.10 54.76
N ALA A 331 -58.16 -35.64 55.44
CA ALA A 331 -58.80 -36.43 56.47
C ALA A 331 -59.32 -37.72 55.84
N SER A 332 -58.74 -38.87 56.23
CA SER A 332 -59.27 -40.16 55.84
C SER A 332 -60.69 -40.26 56.39
N VAL A 333 -61.69 -40.26 55.52
CA VAL A 333 -63.05 -40.65 55.92
C VAL A 333 -62.94 -42.10 56.37
N ALA A 334 -63.04 -42.33 57.68
CA ALA A 334 -63.15 -43.66 58.24
C ALA A 334 -64.34 -44.36 57.57
N GLY A 335 -64.04 -45.36 56.75
CA GLY A 335 -65.03 -46.18 56.07
C GLY A 335 -65.92 -46.86 57.10
N SER A 336 -67.21 -46.58 56.99
CA SER A 336 -68.28 -47.28 57.68
C SER A 336 -68.23 -48.78 57.39
N ASN A 337 -68.43 -49.59 58.43
CA ASN A 337 -68.63 -51.03 58.41
C ASN A 337 -69.40 -51.54 57.17
N ALA A 338 -68.79 -52.49 56.46
CA ALA A 338 -69.50 -53.48 55.66
C ALA A 338 -68.99 -54.88 56.07
N THR A 339 -69.73 -55.54 56.94
CA THR A 339 -69.69 -56.99 57.14
C THR A 339 -70.69 -57.62 56.18
N GLY A 340 -70.22 -58.48 55.29
CA GLY A 340 -71.03 -59.30 54.40
C GLY A 340 -70.14 -60.31 53.68
N ASN A 341 -70.30 -61.58 54.06
CA ASN A 341 -69.41 -62.70 53.77
C ASN A 341 -69.77 -63.40 52.44
N GLU A 342 -68.82 -64.21 51.95
CA GLU A 342 -68.97 -65.42 51.09
C GLU A 342 -68.36 -65.44 49.67
N ASN A 343 -67.25 -66.19 49.58
CA ASN A 343 -66.88 -67.22 48.59
C ASN A 343 -67.16 -67.00 47.10
N THR A 344 -66.08 -66.93 46.31
CA THR A 344 -65.83 -67.92 45.23
C THR A 344 -64.35 -67.94 44.83
N ALA A 345 -63.79 -69.15 44.79
CA ALA A 345 -62.47 -69.44 44.26
C ALA A 345 -62.50 -69.48 42.73
N ALA A 346 -61.46 -68.94 42.06
CA ALA A 346 -61.01 -69.45 40.78
C ALA A 346 -59.51 -69.15 40.56
N ASN A 347 -58.81 -70.25 40.41
CA ASN A 347 -57.41 -70.50 40.09
C ASN A 347 -56.93 -69.84 38.78
N GLY A 348 -55.66 -69.44 38.69
CA GLY A 348 -55.00 -69.00 37.46
C GLY A 348 -53.52 -68.66 37.66
N THR A 349 -52.65 -69.60 37.32
CA THR A 349 -51.20 -69.66 37.55
C THR A 349 -50.34 -69.07 36.42
N ALA A 350 -49.18 -68.52 36.81
CA ALA A 350 -47.88 -68.43 36.10
C ALA A 350 -47.81 -67.55 34.82
N ALA A 351 -46.68 -66.95 34.39
CA ALA A 351 -45.26 -67.09 34.71
C ALA A 351 -44.46 -65.83 34.26
N GLU A 352 -43.43 -65.51 35.03
CA GLU A 352 -42.06 -65.08 34.69
C GLU A 352 -41.68 -64.73 33.23
N LYS A 353 -40.99 -63.58 33.03
CA LYS A 353 -39.65 -63.57 32.41
C LYS A 353 -38.91 -62.22 32.50
N ASP A 354 -37.77 -62.27 33.18
CA ASP A 354 -36.60 -61.41 32.99
C ASP A 354 -36.02 -61.54 31.57
N GLN A 355 -35.50 -60.44 31.01
CA GLN A 355 -34.22 -60.44 30.29
C GLN A 355 -33.67 -59.02 30.05
N PRO A 356 -32.34 -58.80 30.14
CA PRO A 356 -31.69 -57.50 29.97
C PRO A 356 -31.02 -57.36 28.55
N PRO A 357 -30.14 -56.36 28.32
CA PRO A 357 -30.26 -55.29 27.32
C PRO A 357 -29.61 -55.63 25.95
N PRO A 358 -29.52 -54.67 25.02
CA PRO A 358 -28.39 -54.68 24.09
C PRO A 358 -27.58 -53.37 24.06
N ALA A 359 -26.29 -53.58 23.79
CA ALA A 359 -25.22 -52.60 23.70
C ALA A 359 -25.24 -51.78 22.39
N ALA A 360 -24.45 -50.71 22.42
CA ALA A 360 -24.18 -49.75 21.36
C ALA A 360 -23.52 -50.34 20.08
N GLN A 361 -23.74 -49.67 18.95
CA GLN A 361 -22.81 -49.62 17.81
C GLN A 361 -22.85 -48.24 17.09
N PRO A 362 -21.76 -47.86 16.37
CA PRO A 362 -21.43 -46.49 15.93
C PRO A 362 -21.91 -46.19 14.48
N PRO A 363 -21.59 -45.02 13.86
CA PRO A 363 -22.43 -44.33 12.87
C PRO A 363 -22.16 -44.74 11.41
N PRO A 364 -22.97 -44.26 10.44
CA PRO A 364 -22.50 -44.04 9.08
C PRO A 364 -22.22 -42.55 8.80
N ALA A 365 -21.05 -42.30 8.23
CA ALA A 365 -20.71 -41.09 7.49
C ALA A 365 -21.21 -41.22 6.04
N PHE A 366 -21.77 -40.15 5.46
CA PHE A 366 -21.77 -39.81 4.01
C PHE A 366 -22.23 -38.33 3.92
N SER A 367 -21.33 -37.38 3.66
CA SER A 367 -20.81 -36.93 2.36
C SER A 367 -21.81 -36.12 1.52
N THR A 368 -21.53 -34.82 1.45
CA THR A 368 -21.55 -33.96 0.25
C THR A 368 -22.42 -34.35 -0.94
N ALA A 369 -23.43 -33.53 -1.26
CA ALA A 369 -23.77 -33.18 -2.63
C ALA A 369 -24.67 -31.93 -2.66
N SER A 370 -24.16 -30.88 -3.32
CA SER A 370 -24.94 -29.76 -3.85
C SER A 370 -26.02 -30.24 -4.83
N PRO A 371 -27.00 -29.38 -5.13
CA PRO A 371 -27.36 -29.19 -6.52
C PRO A 371 -27.30 -27.72 -6.93
N LEU A 372 -26.70 -27.55 -8.11
CA LEU A 372 -26.73 -26.36 -8.94
C LEU A 372 -28.18 -25.94 -9.21
N CYS A 373 -28.47 -24.65 -9.07
CA CYS A 373 -29.61 -24.02 -9.72
C CYS A 373 -29.06 -23.15 -10.86
N SER A 374 -29.03 -23.74 -12.06
CA SER A 374 -28.85 -23.02 -13.32
C SER A 374 -30.15 -22.33 -13.69
N ALA A 375 -30.10 -21.02 -13.93
CA ALA A 375 -31.09 -20.32 -14.73
C ALA A 375 -30.35 -19.51 -15.80
N THR A 376 -30.28 -20.10 -16.99
CA THR A 376 -29.87 -19.44 -18.23
C THR A 376 -31.13 -18.94 -18.91
N LEU A 377 -31.20 -17.65 -19.24
CA LEU A 377 -32.11 -17.14 -20.27
C LEU A 377 -31.35 -16.17 -21.19
N LEU A 378 -31.23 -16.58 -22.46
CA LEU A 378 -30.73 -15.85 -23.63
C LEU A 378 -31.53 -14.55 -23.88
N ALA A 379 -30.89 -13.41 -24.16
CA ALA A 379 -30.46 -12.87 -25.47
C ALA A 379 -31.63 -12.58 -26.44
N THR A 380 -31.94 -11.33 -26.82
CA THR A 380 -31.39 -10.51 -27.95
C THR A 380 -32.37 -9.32 -28.14
N LEU A 381 -32.08 -8.09 -28.58
CA LEU A 381 -31.51 -7.51 -29.83
C LEU A 381 -31.29 -5.98 -29.57
N LEU A 382 -30.13 -5.36 -29.88
CA LEU A 382 -29.70 -4.69 -31.13
C LEU A 382 -30.32 -3.31 -31.48
N GLY A 383 -29.44 -2.33 -31.77
CA GLY A 383 -29.68 -1.06 -32.48
C GLY A 383 -28.96 0.13 -31.81
N VAL A 384 -27.69 0.46 -32.08
CA VAL A 384 -27.09 1.19 -33.25
C VAL A 384 -27.77 2.54 -33.56
N GLY A 385 -27.02 3.65 -33.45
CA GLY A 385 -27.36 4.92 -34.11
C GLY A 385 -26.73 6.22 -33.57
N ARG A 386 -25.52 6.53 -34.05
CA ARG A 386 -24.89 7.85 -34.33
C ARG A 386 -25.55 9.16 -33.82
N LEU A 387 -24.74 10.02 -33.18
CA LEU A 387 -24.13 11.23 -33.77
C LEU A 387 -23.09 11.83 -32.80
#